data_AF-A0A954FQR6-F1
#
_entry.id   AF-A0A954FQR6-F1
#
_cell.length_a   1.000
_cell.length_b   1.000
_cell.length_c   1.000
_cell.angle_alpha   90.00
_cell.angle_beta   90.00
_cell.angle_gamma   90.00
#
_symmetry.space_group_name_H-M   'P 1'
#
loop_
_entity.id
_entity.type
_entity.pdbx_description
1 polymer ?
#
loop_
_entity_poly.entity_id
_entity_poly.type
_entity_poly.pdbx_seq_one_letter_code
_entity_poly.pdbx_strand_id
1 'polypeptide(L)'
;MAKLNKKQKYQKMVETARELAPKCSDWMSFHNQLFGVGGLFGELFTELSERVEFMKSAENEEIKQLKHDLQNQKEVRFNLRIPKAVDDQLQAEMKALGIKSKNELCIMKLAAPAEAVV
;
A
#
# COMPACT_ATOMS: atom_id res chain seq x y z
N MET A 1 33.42 11.24 3.85
CA MET A 1 32.02 11.38 4.32
C MET A 1 31.97 10.98 5.77
N ALA A 2 31.43 11.82 6.65
CA ALA A 2 31.38 11.55 8.09
C ALA A 2 30.65 10.22 8.35
N LYS A 3 31.24 9.33 9.16
CA LYS A 3 30.59 8.08 9.58
C LYS A 3 29.34 8.45 10.38
N LEU A 4 28.17 8.37 9.76
CA LEU A 4 26.89 8.50 10.43
C LEU A 4 26.82 7.43 11.53
N ASN A 5 26.48 7.86 12.74
CA ASN A 5 26.25 6.95 13.85
C ASN A 5 25.02 6.08 13.58
N LYS A 6 24.95 4.88 14.17
CA LYS A 6 23.87 3.90 13.97
C LYS A 6 22.46 4.52 14.05
N LYS A 7 22.22 5.33 15.09
CA LYS A 7 20.95 6.05 15.29
C LYS A 7 20.63 7.06 14.17
N GLN A 8 21.66 7.73 13.64
CA GLN A 8 21.49 8.69 12.54
C GLN A 8 21.19 7.98 11.21
N LYS A 9 21.78 6.79 10.98
CA LYS A 9 21.44 5.96 9.82
C LYS A 9 19.97 5.52 9.88
N TYR A 10 19.50 5.11 11.05
CA TYR A 10 18.13 4.63 11.25
C TYR A 10 17.12 5.76 11.03
N GLN A 11 17.36 6.93 11.65
CA GLN A 11 16.53 8.12 11.47
C GLN A 11 16.48 8.57 10.02
N LYS A 12 17.63 8.61 9.33
CA LYS A 12 17.69 8.99 7.91
C LYS A 12 16.88 8.06 7.01
N MET A 13 16.85 6.76 7.35
CA MET A 13 16.04 5.78 6.64
C MET A 13 14.54 6.05 6.80
N VAL A 14 14.09 6.35 8.02
CA VAL A 14 12.67 6.67 8.31
C VAL A 14 12.26 8.00 7.70
N GLU A 15 13.09 9.04 7.82
CA GLU A 15 12.83 10.35 7.22
C GLU A 15 12.66 10.22 5.71
N THR A 16 13.57 9.50 5.05
CA THR A 16 13.49 9.26 3.61
C THR A 16 12.25 8.44 3.25
N ALA A 17 11.90 7.44 4.05
CA ALA A 17 10.67 6.66 3.85
C ALA A 17 9.41 7.54 3.99
N ARG A 18 9.33 8.42 5.00
CA ARG A 18 8.21 9.37 5.17
C ARG A 18 8.09 10.34 4.00
N GLU A 19 9.21 10.81 3.46
CA GLU A 19 9.22 11.71 2.29
C GLU A 19 8.84 11.01 0.98
N LEU A 20 9.20 9.72 0.83
CA LEU A 20 8.93 8.93 -0.36
C LEU A 20 7.52 8.35 -0.39
N ALA A 21 6.96 8.00 0.77
CA ALA A 21 5.63 7.41 0.87
C ALA A 21 4.55 8.20 0.09
N PRO A 22 4.37 9.52 0.26
CA PRO A 22 3.34 10.26 -0.48
C PRO A 22 3.66 10.47 -1.97
N LYS A 23 4.91 10.23 -2.40
CA LYS A 23 5.35 10.41 -3.79
C LYS A 23 5.25 9.11 -4.61
N CYS A 24 5.11 7.98 -3.94
CA CYS A 24 5.03 6.67 -4.59
C CYS A 24 3.57 6.31 -4.87
N SER A 25 3.29 5.93 -6.12
CA SER A 25 1.96 5.45 -6.53
C SER A 25 1.69 3.99 -6.17
N ASP A 26 2.73 3.21 -5.85
CA ASP A 26 2.62 1.80 -5.51
C ASP A 26 3.67 1.40 -4.46
N TRP A 27 3.31 0.45 -3.61
CA TRP A 27 4.15 -0.08 -2.54
C TRP A 27 5.45 -0.74 -3.04
N MET A 28 5.45 -1.33 -4.25
CA MET A 28 6.63 -1.93 -4.88
C MET A 28 7.63 -0.85 -5.29
N SER A 29 7.16 0.26 -5.85
CA SER A 29 8.01 1.41 -6.19
C SER A 29 8.63 2.03 -4.94
N PHE A 30 7.87 2.13 -3.85
CA PHE A 30 8.37 2.54 -2.54
C PHE A 30 9.44 1.58 -1.99
N HIS A 31 9.17 0.27 -2.03
CA HIS A 31 10.09 -0.75 -1.53
C HIS A 31 11.41 -0.78 -2.33
N ASN A 32 11.34 -0.66 -3.65
CA ASN A 32 12.53 -0.68 -4.51
C ASN A 32 13.44 0.52 -4.31
N GLN A 33 12.89 1.71 -4.06
CA GLN A 33 13.73 2.89 -3.78
C GLN A 33 14.45 2.79 -2.43
N LEU A 34 13.83 2.15 -1.43
CA LEU A 34 14.41 2.01 -0.10
C LEU A 34 15.37 0.81 -0.01
N PHE A 35 14.92 -0.37 -0.46
CA PHE A 35 15.59 -1.66 -0.25
C PHE A 35 16.10 -2.33 -1.54
N GLY A 36 15.84 -1.74 -2.72
CA GLY A 36 16.26 -2.31 -4.00
C GLY A 36 17.76 -2.23 -4.23
N VAL A 37 18.19 -2.70 -5.41
CA VAL A 37 19.59 -2.66 -5.83
C VAL A 37 20.02 -1.20 -6.00
N GLY A 38 20.97 -0.75 -5.18
CA GLY A 38 21.38 0.66 -5.10
C GLY A 38 20.46 1.55 -4.27
N GLY A 39 19.52 0.96 -3.52
CA GLY A 39 18.66 1.69 -2.60
C GLY A 39 19.40 2.19 -1.36
N LEU A 40 18.80 3.17 -0.67
CA LEU A 40 19.38 3.82 0.51
C LEU A 40 19.79 2.82 1.61
N PHE A 41 19.07 1.70 1.74
CA PHE A 41 19.41 0.64 2.68
C PHE A 41 20.78 0.00 2.40
N GLY A 42 21.11 -0.23 1.11
CA GLY A 42 22.40 -0.78 0.70
C GLY A 42 23.56 0.19 0.89
N GLU A 43 23.29 1.50 0.77
CA GLU A 43 24.28 2.57 0.97
C GLU A 43 24.56 2.85 2.46
N LEU A 44 23.53 2.82 3.31
CA LEU A 44 23.65 3.13 4.74
C LEU A 44 24.13 1.92 5.55
N PHE A 45 23.72 0.70 5.18
CA PHE A 45 24.03 -0.53 5.89
C PHE A 45 24.89 -1.44 5.01
N THR A 46 26.21 -1.30 5.15
CA THR A 46 27.20 -2.10 4.42
C THR A 46 27.49 -3.44 5.11
N GLU A 47 27.37 -3.52 6.43
CA GLU A 47 27.56 -4.78 7.16
C GLU A 47 26.25 -5.55 7.35
N LEU A 48 26.34 -6.88 7.29
CA LEU A 48 25.22 -7.78 7.51
C LEU A 48 24.67 -7.67 8.95
N SER A 49 25.54 -7.47 9.93
CA SER A 49 25.20 -7.23 11.34
C SER A 49 24.26 -6.02 11.49
N GLU A 50 24.66 -4.87 10.92
CA GLU A 50 23.86 -3.63 10.97
C GLU A 50 22.51 -3.79 10.27
N ARG A 51 22.44 -4.55 9.17
CA ARG A 51 21.19 -4.85 8.45
C ARG A 51 20.23 -5.67 9.30
N VAL A 52 20.73 -6.73 9.94
CA VAL A 52 19.90 -7.60 10.80
C VAL A 52 19.38 -6.83 12.00
N GLU A 53 20.21 -5.96 12.59
CA GLU A 53 19.79 -5.12 13.70
C GLU A 53 18.73 -4.08 13.29
N PHE A 54 18.90 -3.41 12.14
CA PHE A 54 17.90 -2.48 11.63
C PHE A 54 16.57 -3.18 11.36
N MET A 55 16.60 -4.39 10.78
CA MET A 55 15.39 -5.14 10.49
C MET A 55 14.57 -5.49 11.74
N LYS A 56 15.19 -5.50 12.93
CA LYS A 56 14.56 -5.72 14.23
C LYS A 56 14.23 -4.42 14.99
N SER A 57 14.57 -3.26 14.45
CA SER A 57 14.41 -1.98 15.13
C SER A 57 12.99 -1.42 14.95
N ALA A 58 12.59 -0.53 15.86
CA ALA A 58 11.28 0.13 15.81
C ALA A 58 11.13 0.99 14.55
N GLU A 59 12.23 1.55 14.06
CA GLU A 59 12.29 2.34 12.83
C GLU A 59 11.88 1.52 11.60
N ASN A 60 12.27 0.25 11.53
CA ASN A 60 11.85 -0.62 10.43
C ASN A 60 10.36 -0.99 10.52
N GLU A 61 9.81 -1.10 11.74
CA GLU A 61 8.36 -1.29 11.88
C GLU A 61 7.57 -0.07 11.41
N GLU A 62 8.08 1.14 11.62
CA GLU A 62 7.46 2.34 11.07
C GLU A 62 7.44 2.34 9.53
N ILE A 63 8.54 1.92 8.89
CA ILE A 63 8.60 1.77 7.42
C ILE A 63 7.62 0.70 6.92
N LYS A 64 7.46 -0.40 7.67
CA LYS A 64 6.46 -1.43 7.34
C LYS A 64 5.04 -0.90 7.46
N GLN A 65 4.74 -0.06 8.45
CA GLN A 65 3.43 0.60 8.56
C GLN A 65 3.17 1.51 7.35
N LEU A 66 4.13 2.36 6.98
CA LEU A 66 4.03 3.20 5.77
C LEU A 66 3.79 2.37 4.49
N LYS A 67 4.48 1.23 4.37
CA LYS A 67 4.29 0.29 3.26
C LYS A 67 2.88 -0.33 3.27
N HIS A 68 2.38 -0.71 4.44
CA HIS A 68 1.05 -1.29 4.62
C HIS A 68 -0.04 -0.28 4.24
N ASP A 69 0.12 0.99 4.60
CA ASP A 69 -0.81 2.05 4.23
C ASP A 69 -0.85 2.25 2.70
N LEU A 70 0.30 2.18 2.03
CA LEU A 70 0.39 2.19 0.56
C LEU A 70 -0.23 0.94 -0.09
N GLN A 71 -0.16 -0.22 0.57
CA GLN A 71 -0.81 -1.45 0.08
C GLN A 71 -2.33 -1.39 0.19
N ASN A 72 -2.85 -0.70 1.22
CA ASN A 72 -4.28 -0.53 1.46
C ASN A 72 -4.92 0.60 0.64
N GLN A 73 -4.13 1.42 -0.07
CA GLN A 73 -4.63 2.44 -1.00
C GLN A 73 -5.23 1.88 -2.31
N LYS A 74 -5.64 0.61 -2.36
CA LYS A 74 -6.21 0.02 -3.57
C LYS A 74 -7.69 0.40 -3.75
N GLU A 75 -7.92 1.56 -4.36
CA GLU A 75 -9.10 1.70 -5.23
C GLU A 75 -8.95 0.71 -6.39
N VAL A 76 -9.60 -0.45 -6.30
CA VAL A 76 -9.62 -1.40 -7.40
C VAL A 76 -10.67 -0.94 -8.42
N ARG A 77 -10.25 -0.23 -9.47
CA ARG A 77 -11.12 0.13 -10.59
C ARG A 77 -11.18 -1.00 -11.61
N PHE A 78 -12.35 -1.59 -11.78
CA PHE A 78 -12.61 -2.56 -12.84
C PHE A 78 -13.45 -1.92 -13.94
N ASN A 79 -12.95 -1.93 -15.18
CA ASN A 79 -13.74 -1.57 -16.35
C ASN A 79 -14.32 -2.85 -16.96
N LEU A 80 -15.64 -3.01 -16.86
CA LEU A 80 -16.36 -4.19 -17.37
C LEU A 80 -17.33 -3.78 -18.47
N ARG A 81 -17.41 -4.58 -19.53
CA ARG A 81 -18.47 -4.48 -20.53
C ARG A 81 -19.56 -5.46 -20.15
N ILE A 82 -20.76 -4.96 -19.87
CA ILE A 82 -21.92 -5.78 -19.51
C ILE A 82 -23.03 -5.64 -20.55
N PRO A 83 -23.82 -6.69 -20.80
CA PRO A 83 -25.02 -6.59 -21.64
C PRO A 83 -26.02 -5.57 -21.08
N LYS A 84 -26.76 -4.88 -21.95
CA LYS A 84 -27.73 -3.84 -21.55
C LYS A 84 -28.78 -4.35 -20.56
N ALA A 85 -29.23 -5.60 -20.71
CA ALA A 85 -30.19 -6.21 -19.78
C ALA A 85 -29.67 -6.26 -18.33
N VAL A 86 -28.37 -6.53 -18.15
CA VAL A 86 -27.72 -6.54 -16.83
C VAL A 86 -27.60 -5.12 -16.27
N ASP A 87 -27.30 -4.15 -17.13
CA ASP A 87 -27.24 -2.73 -16.74
C ASP A 87 -28.60 -2.21 -16.25
N ASP A 88 -29.67 -2.55 -16.99
CA ASP A 88 -31.04 -2.15 -16.66
C ASP A 88 -31.50 -2.76 -15.32
N GLN A 89 -31.13 -4.02 -15.04
CA GLN A 89 -31.38 -4.68 -13.75
C GLN A 89 -30.64 -3.98 -12.61
N LEU A 90 -29.34 -3.68 -12.79
CA LEU A 90 -28.56 -2.95 -11.78
C LEU A 90 -29.16 -1.57 -11.49
N GLN A 91 -29.63 -0.85 -12.51
CA GLN A 91 -30.30 0.44 -12.32
C GLN A 91 -31.62 0.34 -11.55
N ALA A 92 -32.42 -0.71 -11.81
CA ALA A 92 -33.67 -0.94 -11.08
C ALA A 92 -33.39 -1.22 -9.60
N GLU A 93 -32.37 -2.03 -9.31
CA GLU A 93 -31.95 -2.32 -7.94
C GLU A 93 -31.36 -1.10 -7.22
N MET A 94 -30.57 -0.28 -7.91
CA MET A 94 -30.08 0.98 -7.36
C MET A 94 -31.22 1.89 -6.91
N LYS A 95 -32.28 2.00 -7.71
CA LYS A 95 -33.47 2.79 -7.35
C LYS A 95 -34.22 2.19 -6.16
N ALA A 96 -34.34 0.86 -6.09
CA ALA A 96 -35.01 0.18 -4.99
C ALA A 96 -34.26 0.34 -3.65
N LEU A 97 -32.92 0.34 -3.69
CA LEU A 97 -32.05 0.44 -2.51
C LEU A 97 -31.62 1.88 -2.18
N GLY A 98 -31.97 2.86 -3.02
CA GLY A 98 -31.56 4.27 -2.83
C GLY A 98 -30.07 4.53 -3.06
N ILE A 99 -29.37 3.63 -3.75
CA ILE A 99 -27.92 3.69 -3.98
C ILE A 99 -27.62 4.58 -5.19
N LYS A 100 -26.64 5.49 -5.06
CA LYS A 100 -26.34 6.51 -6.08
C LYS A 100 -25.28 6.06 -7.09
N SER A 101 -24.50 5.03 -6.78
CA SER A 101 -23.43 4.53 -7.64
C SER A 101 -23.56 3.03 -7.93
N LYS A 102 -23.36 2.63 -9.20
CA LYS A 102 -23.29 1.21 -9.58
C LYS A 102 -22.17 0.48 -8.86
N ASN A 103 -21.04 1.15 -8.63
CA ASN A 103 -19.90 0.57 -7.92
C ASN A 103 -20.25 0.24 -6.46
N GLU A 104 -21.02 1.11 -5.80
CA GLU A 104 -21.46 0.90 -4.42
C GLU A 104 -22.40 -0.31 -4.31
N LEU A 105 -23.34 -0.45 -5.24
CA LEU A 105 -24.19 -1.64 -5.33
C LEU A 105 -23.38 -2.92 -5.56
N CYS A 106 -22.40 -2.88 -6.48
CA CYS A 106 -21.52 -4.01 -6.75
C CYS A 106 -20.67 -4.39 -5.53
N ILE A 107 -20.10 -3.42 -4.82
CA ILE A 107 -19.32 -3.67 -3.59
C ILE A 107 -20.22 -4.32 -2.53
N MET A 108 -21.43 -3.79 -2.31
CA MET A 108 -22.39 -4.36 -1.35
C MET A 108 -22.72 -5.83 -1.67
N LYS A 109 -22.94 -6.15 -2.95
CA LYS A 109 -23.20 -7.52 -3.39
C LYS A 109 -21.99 -8.44 -3.30
N LEU A 110 -20.78 -7.92 -3.48
CA LEU A 110 -19.53 -8.68 -3.33
C LEU A 110 -19.11 -8.87 -1.87
N ALA A 111 -19.52 -7.97 -0.98
CA ALA A 111 -19.27 -8.07 0.46
C ALA A 111 -20.09 -9.18 1.12
N ALA A 112 -21.36 -9.36 0.71
CA ALA A 112 -22.24 -10.38 1.30
C ALA A 112 -21.68 -11.83 1.21
N PRO A 113 -21.04 -12.26 0.10
CA PRO A 113 -20.31 -13.53 0.05
C PRO A 113 -19.02 -13.55 0.88
N ALA A 114 -18.32 -12.42 1.01
CA ALA A 114 -17.04 -12.37 1.73
C ALA A 114 -17.21 -12.57 3.24
N GLU A 115 -18.29 -12.04 3.82
CA GLU A 115 -18.62 -12.21 5.24
C GLU A 115 -19.02 -13.65 5.61
N ALA A 116 -19.51 -14.43 4.64
CA ALA A 116 -19.91 -15.83 4.85
C ALA A 116 -18.73 -16.83 4.75
N VAL A 117 -17.55 -16.37 4.34
CA VAL A 117 -16.36 -17.21 4.08
C VAL A 117 -15.24 -16.96 5.12
N VAL A 118 -15.45 -16.04 6.07
CA VAL A 118 -14.53 -15.76 7.18
C VAL A 118 -14.92 -16.53 8.44
#